data_AF-A0A554LQF6-F1
#
_entry.id   AF-A0A554LQF6-F1
#
_cell.length_a   1.000
_cell.length_b   1.000
_cell.length_c   1.000
_cell.angle_alpha   90.00
_cell.angle_beta   90.00
_cell.angle_gamma   90.00
#
_symmetry.space_group_name_H-M   'P 1'
#
loop_
_entity.id
_entity.type
_entity.pdbx_description
1 polymer ?
#
loop_
_entity_poly.entity_id
_entity_poly.type
_entity_poly.pdbx_seq_one_letter_code
_entity_poly.pdbx_strand_id
1 'polypeptide(L)'
;MQKQKGFILPIIIVSLVVVILGAAGYFAYKQYSVSKEPEQTACTQEAKLCPDGSSVGRAGPNCEFADCPAITNEAKLTSFEIIPSCNGNAGGIIYPIGAKAVAKGKNLTKIEFWIAPPGTGIGDVLYNQSLITKNSDQWEAILPSDMWVIDLYVVGYDSDNNKVGKIAIGKSIYGPTSSGGSPNATQYPKDCKTDQTADSPVIDSISPNFGLKGTVVEIRGKNLSGFEGDLDIYFERADGKTIMLTDNFGDYSKTGGNLIKVKVIEPCQRGEKVIGRYSGIESECNYIELTPGTYKVYAKPWGKKSNTVFFTITK
;
A
#
# COMPACT_ATOMS: atom_id res chain seq x y z
N MET A 1 21.91 -101.88 2.14
CA MET A 1 21.42 -100.55 1.74
C MET A 1 20.13 -100.71 0.93
N GLN A 2 18.96 -100.59 1.56
CA GLN A 2 17.66 -100.67 0.88
C GLN A 2 17.23 -99.25 0.48
N LYS A 3 17.10 -99.00 -0.82
CA LYS A 3 16.91 -97.68 -1.44
C LYS A 3 15.42 -97.31 -1.41
N GLN A 4 15.01 -96.42 -0.51
CA GLN A 4 13.63 -95.91 -0.43
C GLN A 4 13.24 -95.16 -1.72
N LYS A 5 12.59 -95.84 -2.67
CA LYS A 5 12.08 -95.27 -3.92
C LYS A 5 10.56 -95.03 -3.92
N GLY A 6 9.86 -95.34 -2.83
CA GLY A 6 8.39 -95.31 -2.76
C GLY A 6 7.74 -93.98 -2.38
N PHE A 7 8.48 -93.03 -1.82
CA PHE A 7 7.90 -91.80 -1.24
C PHE A 7 8.12 -90.52 -2.08
N ILE A 8 8.93 -90.58 -3.13
CA ILE A 8 9.29 -89.39 -3.94
C ILE A 8 8.13 -88.98 -4.87
N LEU A 9 7.41 -89.95 -5.43
CA LEU A 9 6.32 -89.69 -6.38
C LEU A 9 5.14 -88.89 -5.79
N PRO A 10 4.61 -89.19 -4.58
CA PRO A 10 3.53 -88.38 -4.00
C PRO A 10 3.99 -86.97 -3.62
N ILE A 11 5.26 -86.78 -3.22
CA ILE A 11 5.80 -85.46 -2.88
C ILE A 11 5.86 -84.56 -4.13
N ILE A 12 6.23 -85.12 -5.29
CA ILE A 12 6.25 -84.39 -6.56
C ILE A 12 4.82 -83.99 -6.98
N ILE A 13 3.83 -84.86 -6.78
CA ILE A 13 2.44 -84.56 -7.12
C ILE A 13 1.89 -83.43 -6.24
N VAL A 14 2.15 -83.48 -4.93
CA VAL A 14 1.70 -82.45 -3.98
C VAL A 14 2.36 -81.10 -4.28
N SER A 15 3.66 -81.07 -4.58
CA SER A 15 4.33 -79.81 -4.92
C SER A 15 3.80 -79.19 -6.22
N LEU A 16 3.49 -80.00 -7.23
CA LEU A 16 2.88 -79.54 -8.49
C LEU A 16 1.50 -78.92 -8.26
N VAL A 17 0.66 -79.54 -7.43
CA VAL A 17 -0.67 -79.03 -7.10
C VAL A 17 -0.58 -77.69 -6.37
N VAL A 18 0.33 -77.54 -5.41
CA VAL A 18 0.53 -76.27 -4.67
C VAL A 18 0.99 -75.15 -5.62
N VAL A 19 1.88 -75.44 -6.55
CA VAL A 19 2.35 -74.47 -7.54
C VAL A 19 1.21 -74.03 -8.48
N ILE A 20 0.38 -74.97 -8.93
CA ILE A 20 -0.77 -74.67 -9.81
C ILE A 20 -1.79 -73.80 -9.07
N LEU A 21 -2.14 -74.14 -7.82
CA LEU A 21 -3.08 -73.35 -7.02
C LEU A 21 -2.53 -71.96 -6.69
N GLY A 22 -1.23 -71.85 -6.39
CA GLY A 22 -0.55 -70.57 -6.17
C GLY A 22 -0.55 -69.67 -7.42
N ALA A 23 -0.26 -70.25 -8.59
CA ALA A 23 -0.29 -69.53 -9.85
C ALA A 23 -1.72 -69.06 -10.20
N ALA A 24 -2.71 -69.94 -10.09
CA ALA A 24 -4.11 -69.60 -10.34
C ALA A 24 -4.62 -68.48 -9.42
N GLY A 25 -4.29 -68.56 -8.12
CA GLY A 25 -4.60 -67.50 -7.15
C GLY A 25 -3.92 -66.17 -7.48
N TYR A 26 -2.64 -66.22 -7.88
CA TYR A 26 -1.88 -65.03 -8.30
C TYR A 26 -2.47 -64.36 -9.54
N PHE A 27 -2.85 -65.12 -10.56
CA PHE A 27 -3.48 -64.58 -11.77
C PHE A 27 -4.88 -64.02 -11.49
N ALA A 28 -5.69 -64.69 -10.68
CA ALA A 28 -7.00 -64.18 -10.25
C ALA A 28 -6.87 -62.87 -9.46
N TYR A 29 -5.89 -62.78 -8.55
CA TYR A 29 -5.59 -61.56 -7.79
C TYR A 29 -5.20 -60.39 -8.72
N LYS A 30 -4.37 -60.67 -9.74
CA LYS A 30 -3.94 -59.67 -10.72
C LYS A 30 -5.10 -59.19 -11.62
N GLN A 31 -6.06 -60.05 -11.92
CA GLN A 31 -7.24 -59.70 -12.72
C GLN A 31 -8.27 -58.89 -11.93
N TYR A 32 -8.38 -59.11 -10.62
CA TYR A 32 -9.31 -58.37 -9.75
C TYR A 32 -8.82 -56.97 -9.34
N SER A 33 -7.54 -56.66 -9.55
CA SER A 33 -6.96 -55.34 -9.22
C SER A 33 -6.99 -54.34 -10.38
N VAL A 34 -7.73 -54.63 -11.47
CA VAL A 34 -8.04 -53.66 -12.52
C VAL A 34 -9.11 -52.70 -12.02
N SER A 35 -8.62 -51.60 -11.45
CA SER A 35 -9.27 -50.31 -11.20
C SER A 35 -10.70 -50.17 -11.69
N LYS A 36 -11.63 -50.07 -10.73
CA LYS A 36 -12.93 -49.42 -10.90
C LYS A 36 -12.65 -47.95 -11.25
N GLU A 37 -12.58 -47.65 -12.54
CA GLU A 37 -12.45 -46.29 -13.04
C GLU A 37 -13.67 -45.49 -12.57
N PRO A 38 -13.50 -44.35 -11.87
CA PRO A 38 -14.65 -43.55 -11.46
C PRO A 38 -15.31 -43.02 -12.73
N GLU A 39 -16.56 -43.38 -12.91
CA GLU A 39 -17.45 -42.89 -13.96
C GLU A 39 -17.35 -41.36 -14.01
N GLN A 40 -16.64 -40.83 -15.02
CA GLN A 40 -16.44 -39.39 -15.18
C GLN A 40 -17.77 -38.75 -15.56
N THR A 41 -18.51 -38.31 -14.54
CA THR A 41 -19.74 -37.55 -14.71
C THR A 41 -19.37 -36.14 -15.15
N ALA A 42 -19.79 -35.74 -16.35
CA ALA A 42 -19.59 -34.39 -16.85
C ALA A 42 -20.60 -33.43 -16.17
N CYS A 43 -20.10 -32.54 -15.32
CA CYS A 43 -20.92 -31.52 -14.66
C CYS A 43 -20.98 -30.21 -15.46
N THR A 44 -22.05 -29.43 -15.26
CA THR A 44 -22.19 -28.09 -15.85
C THR A 44 -21.17 -27.12 -15.24
N GLN A 45 -20.68 -26.16 -16.04
CA GLN A 45 -19.64 -25.20 -15.64
C GLN A 45 -20.20 -24.00 -14.84
N GLU A 46 -21.18 -24.25 -13.99
CA GLU A 46 -21.76 -23.22 -13.13
C GLU A 46 -20.85 -22.96 -11.93
N ALA A 47 -20.76 -21.70 -11.51
CA ALA A 47 -20.01 -21.26 -10.35
C ALA A 47 -20.96 -20.66 -9.30
N LYS A 48 -20.82 -21.09 -8.05
CA LYS A 48 -21.47 -20.48 -6.89
C LYS A 48 -20.48 -19.55 -6.21
N LEU A 49 -20.88 -18.30 -5.99
CA LEU A 49 -20.10 -17.35 -5.22
C LEU A 49 -20.13 -17.71 -3.73
N CYS A 50 -18.98 -17.75 -3.09
CA CYS A 50 -18.83 -17.99 -1.66
C CYS A 50 -18.77 -16.67 -0.88
N PRO A 51 -19.10 -16.69 0.44
CA PRO A 51 -19.10 -15.47 1.25
C PRO A 51 -17.73 -14.79 1.41
N ASP A 52 -16.64 -15.52 1.17
CA ASP A 52 -15.27 -15.01 1.14
C ASP A 52 -14.91 -14.32 -0.19
N GLY A 53 -15.80 -14.34 -1.18
CA GLY A 53 -15.61 -13.82 -2.53
C GLY A 53 -15.01 -14.81 -3.53
N SER A 54 -14.69 -16.04 -3.09
CA SER A 54 -14.25 -17.11 -3.99
C SER A 54 -15.43 -17.70 -4.78
N SER A 55 -15.14 -18.60 -5.72
CA SER A 55 -16.15 -19.28 -6.53
C SER A 55 -15.89 -20.77 -6.57
N VAL A 56 -16.93 -21.57 -6.31
CA VAL A 56 -16.87 -23.03 -6.34
C VAL A 56 -17.74 -23.58 -7.47
N GLY A 57 -17.22 -24.57 -8.18
CA GLY A 57 -17.94 -25.26 -9.25
C GLY A 57 -18.74 -26.46 -8.74
N ARG A 58 -19.48 -27.10 -9.64
CA ARG A 58 -20.10 -28.41 -9.38
C ARG A 58 -19.06 -29.52 -9.46
N ALA A 59 -19.11 -30.46 -8.51
CA ALA A 59 -18.20 -31.60 -8.43
C ALA A 59 -18.91 -32.85 -7.88
N GLY A 60 -18.26 -34.00 -8.03
CA GLY A 60 -18.75 -35.29 -7.51
C GLY A 60 -19.81 -35.97 -8.39
N PRO A 61 -20.26 -37.18 -8.00
CA PRO A 61 -21.15 -38.03 -8.81
C PRO A 61 -22.55 -37.43 -9.02
N ASN A 62 -22.98 -36.51 -8.16
CA ASN A 62 -24.28 -35.84 -8.26
C ASN A 62 -24.21 -34.41 -8.83
N CYS A 63 -23.01 -33.94 -9.24
CA CYS A 63 -22.80 -32.57 -9.72
C CYS A 63 -23.35 -31.49 -8.78
N GLU A 64 -23.10 -31.65 -7.49
CA GLU A 64 -23.45 -30.67 -6.47
C GLU A 64 -22.33 -29.64 -6.36
N PHE A 65 -22.65 -28.42 -5.90
CA PHE A 65 -21.61 -27.44 -5.63
C PHE A 65 -20.66 -27.98 -4.57
N ALA A 66 -19.36 -27.89 -4.83
CA ALA A 66 -18.37 -28.14 -3.80
C ALA A 66 -18.60 -27.20 -2.60
N ASP A 67 -18.24 -27.66 -1.41
CA ASP A 67 -18.31 -26.82 -0.23
C ASP A 67 -17.47 -25.56 -0.42
N CYS A 68 -17.99 -24.42 0.04
CA CYS A 68 -17.21 -23.20 0.10
C CYS A 68 -16.01 -23.42 1.02
N PRO A 69 -14.83 -22.85 0.70
CA PRO A 69 -13.71 -22.86 1.62
C PRO A 69 -14.18 -22.32 2.98
N ALA A 70 -13.78 -23.01 4.05
CA ALA A 70 -14.07 -22.54 5.39
C ALA A 70 -13.52 -21.11 5.51
N ILE A 71 -14.39 -20.17 5.90
CA ILE A 71 -13.95 -18.82 6.23
C ILE A 71 -13.12 -18.96 7.50
N THR A 72 -11.81 -19.09 7.34
CA THR A 72 -10.92 -18.95 8.46
C THR A 72 -10.97 -17.47 8.84
N ASN A 73 -11.79 -17.16 9.85
CA ASN A 73 -11.76 -15.87 10.55
C ASN A 73 -10.47 -15.75 11.38
N GLU A 74 -9.35 -16.14 10.79
CA GLU A 74 -8.05 -16.09 11.40
C GLU A 74 -7.61 -14.63 11.43
N ALA A 75 -7.32 -14.17 12.64
CA ALA A 75 -6.70 -12.88 12.87
C ALA A 75 -5.32 -12.87 12.20
N LYS A 76 -5.11 -11.93 11.28
CA LYS A 76 -3.86 -11.85 10.51
C LYS A 76 -3.44 -10.41 10.29
N LEU A 77 -2.21 -10.10 10.72
CA LEU A 77 -1.52 -8.87 10.37
C LEU A 77 -0.91 -9.02 8.97
N THR A 78 -1.23 -8.09 8.07
CA THR A 78 -0.92 -8.22 6.62
C THR A 78 0.12 -7.24 6.11
N SER A 79 0.13 -6.00 6.58
CA SER A 79 1.12 -5.01 6.15
C SER A 79 1.38 -3.95 7.22
N PHE A 80 2.54 -3.33 7.12
CA PHE A 80 2.94 -2.19 7.94
C PHE A 80 3.83 -1.24 7.14
N GLU A 81 3.51 0.06 7.15
CA GLU A 81 4.28 1.08 6.44
C GLU A 81 4.13 2.47 7.08
N ILE A 82 5.05 3.38 6.74
CA ILE A 82 4.97 4.80 7.10
C ILE A 82 4.56 5.59 5.87
N ILE A 83 3.58 6.47 6.02
CA ILE A 83 3.00 7.25 4.94
C ILE A 83 2.83 8.71 5.35
N PRO A 84 3.37 9.68 4.58
CA PRO A 84 4.36 9.48 3.51
C PRO A 84 5.74 9.12 4.07
N SER A 85 6.56 8.41 3.28
CA SER A 85 7.96 8.11 3.63
C SER A 85 8.88 8.00 2.42
N CYS A 86 10.18 8.24 2.63
CA CYS A 86 11.21 8.18 1.60
C CYS A 86 12.38 7.29 2.07
N ASN A 87 13.01 6.59 1.14
CA ASN A 87 14.29 5.92 1.43
C ASN A 87 15.41 6.97 1.49
N GLY A 88 16.12 7.03 2.62
CA GLY A 88 17.32 7.84 2.78
C GLY A 88 18.55 7.19 2.15
N ASN A 89 19.57 8.01 1.87
CA ASN A 89 20.81 7.58 1.21
C ASN A 89 21.60 6.51 2.00
N ALA A 90 21.40 6.42 3.32
CA ALA A 90 22.01 5.41 4.19
C ALA A 90 21.13 4.15 4.38
N GLY A 91 20.11 3.94 3.53
CA GLY A 91 19.20 2.80 3.61
C GLY A 91 18.08 2.91 4.65
N GLY A 92 18.08 3.96 5.48
CA GLY A 92 17.03 4.29 6.43
C GLY A 92 15.74 4.82 5.80
N ILE A 93 14.69 4.97 6.60
CA ILE A 93 13.44 5.65 6.21
C ILE A 93 13.43 7.05 6.79
N ILE A 94 13.04 8.03 5.97
CA ILE A 94 12.82 9.43 6.35
C ILE A 94 11.34 9.71 6.16
N TYR A 95 10.72 10.39 7.13
CA TYR A 95 9.32 10.81 7.05
C TYR A 95 9.13 12.26 7.51
N PRO A 96 8.15 12.99 6.95
CA PRO A 96 7.87 14.37 7.35
C PRO A 96 7.00 14.45 8.61
N ILE A 97 6.92 15.65 9.21
CA ILE A 97 5.97 15.93 10.30
C ILE A 97 4.55 15.56 9.85
N GLY A 98 3.83 14.84 10.70
CA GLY A 98 2.47 14.39 10.43
C GLY A 98 2.37 13.09 9.63
N ALA A 99 3.48 12.45 9.28
CA ALA A 99 3.43 11.10 8.73
C ALA A 99 2.80 10.11 9.72
N LYS A 100 2.15 9.11 9.15
CA LYS A 100 1.41 8.08 9.87
C LYS A 100 2.10 6.74 9.74
N ALA A 101 2.16 6.00 10.84
CA ALA A 101 2.41 4.57 10.87
C ALA A 101 1.07 3.86 10.57
N VAL A 102 0.98 3.16 9.44
CA VAL A 102 -0.23 2.51 8.94
C VAL A 102 -0.05 1.00 8.95
N ALA A 103 -0.89 0.30 9.71
CA ALA A 103 -0.93 -1.16 9.74
C ALA A 103 -2.26 -1.66 9.18
N LYS A 104 -2.24 -2.77 8.44
CA LYS A 104 -3.44 -3.44 7.91
C LYS A 104 -3.49 -4.89 8.33
N GLY A 105 -4.68 -5.40 8.61
CA GLY A 105 -4.88 -6.78 9.02
C GLY A 105 -6.34 -7.12 9.24
N LYS A 106 -6.69 -8.39 9.06
CA LYS A 106 -8.07 -8.88 9.20
C LYS A 106 -8.29 -9.46 10.59
N ASN A 107 -9.50 -9.28 11.11
CA ASN A 107 -9.95 -9.85 12.38
C ASN A 107 -9.03 -9.54 13.58
N LEU A 108 -8.28 -8.43 13.51
CA LEU A 108 -7.48 -7.95 14.65
C LEU A 108 -8.35 -7.12 15.58
N THR A 109 -8.20 -7.35 16.88
CA THR A 109 -8.89 -6.58 17.93
C THR A 109 -8.01 -5.46 18.47
N LYS A 110 -6.69 -5.67 18.47
CA LYS A 110 -5.71 -4.72 18.97
C LYS A 110 -4.45 -4.78 18.11
N ILE A 111 -3.80 -3.63 17.96
CA ILE A 111 -2.44 -3.54 17.46
C ILE A 111 -1.59 -2.70 18.41
N GLU A 112 -0.29 -2.94 18.38
CA GLU A 112 0.69 -2.21 19.18
C GLU A 112 1.87 -1.83 18.30
N PHE A 113 2.19 -0.54 18.24
CA PHE A 113 3.41 -0.05 17.62
C PHE A 113 4.52 -0.02 18.65
N TRP A 114 5.70 -0.51 18.29
CA TRP A 114 6.85 -0.60 19.16
C TRP A 114 8.06 0.02 18.50
N ILE A 115 8.84 0.75 19.29
CA ILE A 115 10.06 1.43 18.85
C ILE A 115 11.28 0.91 19.60
N ALA A 116 12.38 0.75 18.87
CA ALA A 116 13.69 0.46 19.44
C ALA A 116 14.57 1.72 19.36
N PRO A 117 14.83 2.42 20.49
CA PRO A 117 15.69 3.59 20.49
C PRO A 117 17.17 3.22 20.27
N PRO A 118 17.95 4.07 19.57
CA PRO A 118 19.37 3.82 19.30
C PRO A 118 20.24 4.05 20.53
N GLY A 119 21.20 3.15 20.78
CA GLY A 119 22.38 3.45 21.60
C GLY A 119 22.14 3.78 23.09
N THR A 120 20.93 3.60 23.61
CA THR A 120 20.58 3.94 25.00
C THR A 120 20.58 2.75 25.96
N GLY A 121 20.65 1.51 25.46
CA GLY A 121 20.45 0.30 26.26
C GLY A 121 19.01 0.11 26.77
N ILE A 122 18.08 0.98 26.35
CA ILE A 122 16.65 0.86 26.63
C ILE A 122 16.07 -0.17 25.66
N GLY A 123 15.31 -1.14 26.19
CA GLY A 123 14.61 -2.14 25.37
C GLY A 123 13.47 -1.54 24.55
N ASP A 124 12.78 -2.38 23.79
CA ASP A 124 11.65 -1.94 22.95
C ASP A 124 10.58 -1.22 23.80
N VAL A 125 10.18 -0.04 23.35
CA VAL A 125 9.18 0.81 24.01
C VAL A 125 7.89 0.80 23.20
N LEU A 126 6.77 0.62 23.88
CA LEU A 126 5.44 0.73 23.28
C LEU A 126 5.15 2.18 22.90
N TYR A 127 4.85 2.42 21.63
CA TYR A 127 4.50 3.73 21.09
C TYR A 127 3.02 4.06 21.35
N ASN A 128 2.74 5.32 21.71
CA ASN A 128 1.50 5.80 22.32
C ASN A 128 0.20 5.24 21.69
N GLN A 129 -0.49 4.35 22.41
CA GLN A 129 -1.75 3.73 21.97
C GLN A 129 -2.92 4.71 21.84
N SER A 130 -2.86 5.87 22.50
CA SER A 130 -3.97 6.83 22.59
C SER A 130 -4.28 7.53 21.26
N LEU A 131 -3.39 7.42 20.27
CA LEU A 131 -3.51 8.07 18.96
C LEU A 131 -3.88 7.08 17.84
N ILE A 132 -4.20 5.83 18.17
CA ILE A 132 -4.51 4.80 17.19
C ILE A 132 -5.97 4.94 16.74
N THR A 133 -6.18 5.30 15.48
CA THR A 133 -7.52 5.30 14.87
C THR A 133 -7.72 3.99 14.09
N LYS A 134 -8.78 3.24 14.40
CA LYS A 134 -9.20 2.06 13.63
C LYS A 134 -10.26 2.47 12.61
N ASN A 135 -10.01 2.20 11.34
CA ASN A 135 -11.00 2.29 10.27
C ASN A 135 -11.01 0.98 9.51
N SER A 136 -12.05 0.16 9.70
CA SER A 136 -12.11 -1.20 9.14
C SER A 136 -10.89 -2.05 9.58
N ASP A 137 -10.29 -2.79 8.65
CA ASP A 137 -9.09 -3.62 8.77
C ASP A 137 -7.77 -2.80 8.70
N GLN A 138 -7.82 -1.50 8.99
CA GLN A 138 -6.67 -0.58 8.99
C GLN A 138 -6.58 0.22 10.31
N TRP A 139 -5.34 0.43 10.76
CA TRP A 139 -5.01 1.21 11.95
C TRP A 139 -3.90 2.20 11.65
N GLU A 140 -4.03 3.40 12.22
CA GLU A 140 -3.10 4.50 11.99
C GLU A 140 -2.64 5.14 13.29
N ALA A 141 -1.35 5.44 13.42
CA ALA A 141 -0.81 6.27 14.49
C ALA A 141 0.04 7.40 13.89
N ILE A 142 -0.16 8.64 14.37
CA ILE A 142 0.69 9.78 13.99
C ILE A 142 2.07 9.55 14.60
N LEU A 143 3.14 9.70 13.81
CA LEU A 143 4.51 9.68 14.30
C LEU A 143 4.91 11.07 14.83
N PRO A 144 5.75 11.16 15.88
CA PRO A 144 6.12 12.43 16.46
C PRO A 144 7.19 13.12 15.61
N SER A 145 7.30 14.43 15.76
CA SER A 145 8.23 15.27 14.99
C SER A 145 9.71 15.10 15.37
N ASP A 146 10.04 14.26 16.33
CA ASP A 146 11.39 14.15 16.91
C ASP A 146 11.83 12.69 17.14
N MET A 147 11.26 11.73 16.39
CA MET A 147 11.60 10.32 16.58
C MET A 147 12.82 9.88 15.77
N TRP A 148 13.84 9.39 16.47
CA TRP A 148 15.00 8.71 15.90
C TRP A 148 15.11 7.30 16.49
N VAL A 149 14.85 6.27 15.67
CA VAL A 149 14.74 4.86 16.10
C VAL A 149 15.47 3.93 15.14
N ILE A 150 16.00 2.81 15.64
CA ILE A 150 16.68 1.79 14.80
C ILE A 150 15.72 0.73 14.27
N ASP A 151 14.59 0.53 14.95
CA ASP A 151 13.51 -0.31 14.47
C ASP A 151 12.16 0.26 14.90
N LEU A 152 11.19 0.17 14.01
CA LEU A 152 9.78 0.40 14.28
C LEU A 152 9.05 -0.82 13.75
N TYR A 153 8.24 -1.43 14.60
CA TYR A 153 7.45 -2.59 14.22
C TYR A 153 6.06 -2.53 14.83
N VAL A 154 5.14 -3.28 14.23
CA VAL A 154 3.78 -3.43 14.72
C VAL A 154 3.51 -4.89 15.07
N VAL A 155 2.77 -5.10 16.16
CA VAL A 155 2.29 -6.41 16.61
C VAL A 155 0.76 -6.40 16.56
N GLY A 156 0.18 -7.42 15.93
CA GLY A 156 -1.28 -7.63 15.88
C GLY A 156 -1.74 -8.67 16.89
N TYR A 157 -2.94 -8.49 17.43
CA TYR A 157 -3.57 -9.38 18.41
C TYR A 157 -4.98 -9.81 17.99
N ASP A 158 -5.34 -11.06 18.32
CA ASP A 158 -6.68 -11.62 18.14
C ASP A 158 -7.64 -11.28 19.31
N SER A 159 -8.87 -11.80 19.25
CA SER A 159 -9.88 -11.60 20.30
C SER A 159 -9.50 -12.13 21.68
N ASP A 160 -8.62 -13.13 21.72
CA ASP A 160 -8.14 -13.76 22.94
C ASP A 160 -6.84 -13.10 23.44
N ASN A 161 -6.44 -11.98 22.81
CA ASN A 161 -5.23 -11.23 23.10
C ASN A 161 -3.92 -12.01 22.85
N ASN A 162 -3.96 -13.02 21.98
CA ASN A 162 -2.76 -13.71 21.50
C ASN A 162 -2.10 -12.91 20.36
N LYS A 163 -0.77 -12.98 20.28
CA LYS A 163 0.00 -12.38 19.19
C LYS A 163 -0.18 -13.18 17.91
N VAL A 164 -0.65 -12.55 16.84
CA VAL A 164 -0.88 -13.22 15.54
C VAL A 164 0.10 -12.80 14.45
N GLY A 165 0.88 -11.74 14.67
CA GLY A 165 1.92 -11.34 13.74
C GLY A 165 2.77 -10.18 14.24
N LYS A 166 3.98 -10.07 13.71
CA LYS A 166 4.90 -8.94 13.89
C LYS A 166 5.43 -8.55 12.51
N ILE A 167 5.31 -7.27 12.15
CA ILE A 167 5.93 -6.72 10.93
C ILE A 167 6.82 -5.56 11.33
N ALA A 168 8.11 -5.66 10.99
CA ALA A 168 9.10 -4.63 11.23
C ALA A 168 9.46 -3.91 9.93
N ILE A 169 9.80 -2.62 10.05
CA ILE A 169 10.31 -1.83 8.94
C ILE A 169 11.82 -2.04 8.76
N GLY A 170 12.53 -2.53 9.79
CA GLY A 170 13.88 -3.10 9.68
C GLY A 170 14.95 -2.11 9.22
N LYS A 171 14.74 -0.81 9.47
CA LYS A 171 15.57 0.29 8.99
C LYS A 171 15.64 1.40 10.05
N SER A 172 16.77 2.10 10.13
CA SER A 172 16.87 3.35 10.89
C SER A 172 15.82 4.35 10.40
N ILE A 173 15.00 4.86 11.31
CA ILE A 173 13.93 5.79 11.00
C ILE A 173 14.30 7.15 11.59
N TYR A 174 14.36 8.13 10.71
CA TYR A 174 14.72 9.50 11.03
C TYR A 174 13.46 10.36 10.93
N GLY A 175 13.10 10.98 12.05
CA GLY A 175 12.13 12.08 12.11
C GLY A 175 12.60 13.25 11.24
N PRO A 176 11.78 14.30 11.09
CA PRO A 176 12.07 15.44 10.23
C PRO A 176 13.45 16.03 10.56
N THR A 177 14.43 15.78 9.69
CA THR A 177 15.79 16.30 9.90
C THR A 177 15.81 17.77 9.57
N SER A 178 16.04 18.62 10.57
CA SER A 178 16.36 20.04 10.41
C SER A 178 17.80 20.30 9.91
N SER A 179 18.54 19.29 9.46
CA SER A 179 19.96 19.41 9.13
C SER A 179 20.33 18.85 7.73
N GLY A 180 20.34 19.76 6.76
CA GLY A 180 21.47 19.99 5.84
C GLY A 180 22.12 18.78 5.15
N GLY A 181 21.54 18.36 4.03
CA GLY A 181 22.19 17.51 3.02
C GLY A 181 21.92 18.02 1.60
N SER A 182 22.64 19.08 1.22
CA SER A 182 22.78 19.77 -0.08
C SER A 182 21.54 19.99 -0.99
N PRO A 183 21.28 21.23 -1.43
CA PRO A 183 19.99 21.64 -2.01
C PRO A 183 20.01 21.72 -3.56
N ASN A 184 20.80 20.86 -4.21
CA ASN A 184 20.87 20.76 -5.69
C ASN A 184 20.48 19.36 -6.20
N ALA A 185 19.33 18.86 -5.77
CA ALA A 185 18.66 17.77 -6.47
C ALA A 185 17.25 18.21 -6.83
N THR A 186 17.05 18.47 -8.12
CA THR A 186 15.77 18.38 -8.85
C THR A 186 15.15 16.98 -8.80
N GLN A 187 15.37 16.25 -7.70
CA GLN A 187 15.00 14.87 -7.52
C GLN A 187 14.88 14.62 -6.02
N TYR A 188 13.66 14.75 -5.47
CA TYR A 188 13.24 13.82 -4.43
C TYR A 188 13.72 12.42 -4.84
N PRO A 189 14.23 11.55 -3.93
CA PRO A 189 14.47 10.16 -4.30
C PRO A 189 13.22 9.66 -5.02
N LYS A 190 13.37 9.13 -6.23
CA LYS A 190 12.24 8.66 -7.07
C LYS A 190 11.37 7.60 -6.36
N ASP A 191 11.83 7.13 -5.19
CA ASP A 191 11.28 6.04 -4.39
C ASP A 191 10.62 6.51 -3.09
N CYS A 192 10.05 7.72 -3.05
CA CYS A 192 9.17 8.11 -1.94
C CYS A 192 7.82 7.38 -2.05
N LYS A 193 7.46 6.61 -1.01
CA LYS A 193 6.11 6.10 -0.82
C LYS A 193 5.21 7.26 -0.42
N THR A 194 4.53 7.82 -1.41
CA THR A 194 3.43 8.76 -1.18
C THR A 194 2.16 7.99 -0.83
N ASP A 195 1.27 8.63 -0.06
CA ASP A 195 -0.04 8.07 0.26
C ASP A 195 -0.81 7.76 -1.03
N GLN A 196 -0.82 6.49 -1.44
CA GLN A 196 -1.63 6.04 -2.57
C GLN A 196 -3.12 5.96 -2.20
N THR A 197 -3.47 6.17 -0.93
CA THR A 197 -4.84 6.21 -0.41
C THR A 197 -5.35 7.62 -0.08
N ALA A 198 -4.52 8.67 -0.19
CA ALA A 198 -5.05 10.02 -0.29
C ALA A 198 -5.81 10.10 -1.61
N ASP A 199 -7.14 10.26 -1.54
CA ASP A 199 -7.97 10.49 -2.72
C ASP A 199 -7.25 11.51 -3.61
N SER A 200 -7.25 11.27 -4.92
CA SER A 200 -6.61 12.19 -5.86
C SER A 200 -7.01 13.63 -5.53
N PRO A 201 -6.07 14.60 -5.50
CA PRO A 201 -6.44 15.97 -5.22
C PRO A 201 -7.52 16.41 -6.20
N VAL A 202 -8.59 16.99 -5.69
CA VAL A 202 -9.71 17.47 -6.52
C VAL A 202 -9.96 18.92 -6.20
N ILE A 203 -10.02 19.74 -7.25
CA ILE A 203 -10.55 21.09 -7.22
C ILE A 203 -12.05 21.00 -7.49
N ASP A 204 -12.84 21.39 -6.50
CA ASP A 204 -14.30 21.46 -6.58
C ASP A 204 -14.76 22.75 -7.24
N SER A 205 -14.07 23.87 -6.96
CA SER A 205 -14.45 25.17 -7.52
C SER A 205 -13.29 26.17 -7.58
N ILE A 206 -13.40 27.12 -8.50
CA ILE A 206 -12.53 28.29 -8.62
C ILE A 206 -13.40 29.55 -8.75
N SER A 207 -13.14 30.57 -7.93
CA SER A 207 -13.94 31.79 -7.90
C SER A 207 -13.10 33.04 -7.57
N PRO A 208 -13.16 34.11 -8.39
CA PRO A 208 -13.75 34.11 -9.73
C PRO A 208 -12.94 33.23 -10.69
N ASN A 209 -13.54 32.78 -11.79
CA ASN A 209 -12.86 32.02 -12.85
C ASN A 209 -12.29 32.92 -13.97
N PHE A 210 -12.32 34.24 -13.79
CA PHE A 210 -11.66 35.22 -14.65
C PHE A 210 -11.36 36.50 -13.89
N GLY A 211 -10.45 37.32 -14.41
CA GLY A 211 -10.12 38.62 -13.83
C GLY A 211 -8.89 39.26 -14.46
N LEU A 212 -8.54 40.44 -13.97
CA LEU A 212 -7.30 41.12 -14.33
C LEU A 212 -6.13 40.53 -13.53
N LYS A 213 -4.90 40.84 -13.95
CA LYS A 213 -3.73 40.63 -13.11
C LYS A 213 -3.91 41.35 -11.77
N GLY A 214 -3.62 40.66 -10.68
CA GLY A 214 -3.85 41.11 -9.31
C GLY A 214 -5.18 40.65 -8.70
N THR A 215 -6.08 40.02 -9.47
CA THR A 215 -7.29 39.39 -8.92
C THR A 215 -6.93 38.33 -7.87
N VAL A 216 -7.63 38.35 -6.74
CA VAL A 216 -7.55 37.30 -5.72
C VAL A 216 -8.55 36.22 -6.07
N VAL A 217 -8.08 34.97 -6.12
CA VAL A 217 -8.84 33.81 -6.54
C VAL A 217 -8.91 32.81 -5.40
N GLU A 218 -10.10 32.32 -5.11
CA GLU A 218 -10.37 31.23 -4.17
C GLU A 218 -10.54 29.93 -4.94
N ILE A 219 -9.77 28.91 -4.56
CA ILE A 219 -9.85 27.55 -5.10
C ILE A 219 -10.20 26.61 -3.97
N ARG A 220 -11.36 25.96 -4.04
CA ARG A 220 -11.81 24.99 -3.04
C ARG A 220 -11.69 23.59 -3.57
N GLY A 221 -11.39 22.65 -2.68
CA GLY A 221 -11.21 21.26 -3.06
C GLY A 221 -10.86 20.37 -1.88
N LYS A 222 -10.41 19.16 -2.21
CA LYS A 222 -9.98 18.14 -1.26
C LYS A 222 -8.55 17.72 -1.54
N ASN A 223 -7.82 17.39 -0.48
CA ASN A 223 -6.44 16.90 -0.51
C ASN A 223 -5.50 17.84 -1.27
N LEU A 224 -5.71 19.16 -1.14
CA LEU A 224 -4.90 20.17 -1.82
C LEU A 224 -3.57 20.46 -1.10
N SER A 225 -3.45 20.06 0.17
CA SER A 225 -2.27 20.27 1.00
C SER A 225 -1.07 19.45 0.52
N GLY A 226 0.05 20.13 0.31
CA GLY A 226 1.36 19.58 0.04
C GLY A 226 2.17 19.33 1.31
N PHE A 227 3.50 19.36 1.16
CA PHE A 227 4.46 19.23 2.24
C PHE A 227 4.25 20.37 3.26
N GLU A 228 4.32 20.06 4.56
CA GLU A 228 4.11 21.04 5.66
C GLU A 228 2.78 21.82 5.62
N GLY A 229 1.80 21.35 4.84
CA GLY A 229 0.52 22.04 4.65
C GLY A 229 0.53 23.08 3.54
N ASP A 230 1.57 23.12 2.70
CA ASP A 230 1.66 24.06 1.58
C ASP A 230 0.46 23.96 0.63
N LEU A 231 -0.01 25.12 0.21
CA LEU A 231 -1.13 25.25 -0.70
C LEU A 231 -0.65 25.94 -1.98
N ASP A 232 -0.08 25.14 -2.86
CA ASP A 232 0.41 25.57 -4.17
C ASP A 232 -0.60 25.29 -5.26
N ILE A 233 -0.81 26.28 -6.13
CA ILE A 233 -1.63 26.18 -7.33
C ILE A 233 -0.81 26.57 -8.57
N TYR A 234 -1.03 25.84 -9.65
CA TYR A 234 -0.30 25.98 -10.90
C TYR A 234 -1.21 26.55 -11.98
N PHE A 235 -0.75 27.60 -12.64
CA PHE A 235 -1.36 28.24 -13.79
C PHE A 235 -0.53 27.91 -15.03
N GLU A 236 -1.02 27.00 -15.87
CA GLU A 236 -0.37 26.55 -17.11
C GLU A 236 -0.98 27.29 -18.31
N ARG A 237 -0.12 28.00 -19.04
CA ARG A 237 -0.44 28.70 -20.29
C ARG A 237 -0.56 27.71 -21.46
N ALA A 238 -1.14 28.18 -22.56
CA ALA A 238 -1.23 27.40 -23.81
C ALA A 238 0.14 27.00 -24.39
N ASP A 239 1.20 27.75 -24.12
CA ASP A 239 2.59 27.44 -24.53
C ASP A 239 3.32 26.49 -23.57
N GLY A 240 2.62 25.95 -22.57
CA GLY A 240 3.16 25.00 -21.60
C GLY A 240 3.98 25.62 -20.47
N LYS A 241 4.11 26.95 -20.43
CA LYS A 241 4.75 27.64 -19.30
C LYS A 241 3.83 27.63 -18.09
N THR A 242 4.38 27.28 -16.94
CA THR A 242 3.61 27.14 -15.70
C THR A 242 4.09 28.14 -14.65
N ILE A 243 3.15 28.90 -14.10
CA ILE A 243 3.37 29.76 -12.94
C ILE A 243 2.83 29.06 -11.71
N MET A 244 3.64 28.98 -10.65
CA MET A 244 3.21 28.47 -9.35
C MET A 244 2.91 29.65 -8.44
N LEU A 245 1.71 29.66 -7.88
CA LEU A 245 1.26 30.64 -6.89
C LEU A 245 0.97 29.89 -5.60
N THR A 246 1.18 30.57 -4.48
CA THR A 246 1.04 29.96 -3.16
C THR A 246 0.08 30.77 -2.33
N ASP A 247 -0.72 30.03 -1.56
CA ASP A 247 -1.64 30.62 -0.62
C ASP A 247 -0.90 31.56 0.34
N ASN A 248 -1.26 32.84 0.26
CA ASN A 248 -0.77 33.88 1.17
C ASN A 248 -1.94 34.57 1.89
N PHE A 249 -3.17 34.11 1.66
CA PHE A 249 -4.39 34.75 2.15
C PHE A 249 -5.37 33.77 2.80
N GLY A 250 -5.19 32.47 2.63
CA GLY A 250 -6.02 31.44 3.23
C GLY A 250 -5.75 31.29 4.72
N ASP A 251 -6.73 30.68 5.40
CA ASP A 251 -6.64 30.33 6.81
C ASP A 251 -6.57 28.82 6.91
N TYR A 252 -5.36 28.28 6.87
CA TYR A 252 -5.12 26.83 6.94
C TYR A 252 -5.75 26.23 8.21
N SER A 253 -5.65 26.94 9.34
CA SER A 253 -6.16 26.49 10.64
C SER A 253 -7.68 26.28 10.65
N LYS A 254 -8.42 27.05 9.84
CA LYS A 254 -9.88 26.93 9.72
C LYS A 254 -10.32 25.99 8.61
N THR A 255 -9.53 25.86 7.54
CA THR A 255 -9.95 25.17 6.32
C THR A 255 -9.39 23.75 6.22
N GLY A 256 -8.37 23.42 7.01
CA GLY A 256 -7.66 22.14 6.94
C GLY A 256 -7.02 21.91 5.57
N GLY A 257 -6.66 22.98 4.86
CA GLY A 257 -6.09 22.92 3.52
C GLY A 257 -7.07 22.69 2.37
N ASN A 258 -8.38 22.82 2.61
CA ASN A 258 -9.42 22.66 1.57
C ASN A 258 -9.73 23.96 0.79
N LEU A 259 -8.97 25.03 1.04
CA LEU A 259 -9.12 26.33 0.38
C LEU A 259 -7.73 26.93 0.12
N ILE A 260 -7.43 27.20 -1.15
CA ILE A 260 -6.25 27.98 -1.58
C ILE A 260 -6.75 29.37 -1.97
N LYS A 261 -6.10 30.43 -1.47
CA LYS A 261 -6.40 31.81 -1.84
C LYS A 261 -5.14 32.52 -2.32
N VAL A 262 -5.04 32.69 -3.64
CA VAL A 262 -3.88 33.30 -4.29
C VAL A 262 -4.21 34.61 -4.97
N LYS A 263 -3.23 35.51 -5.05
CA LYS A 263 -3.29 36.68 -5.93
C LYS A 263 -2.62 36.33 -7.25
N VAL A 264 -3.30 36.57 -8.37
CA VAL A 264 -2.79 36.24 -9.72
C VAL A 264 -1.78 37.31 -10.16
N ILE A 265 -0.52 37.11 -9.78
CA ILE A 265 0.63 37.99 -10.11
C ILE A 265 1.81 37.15 -10.57
N GLU A 266 2.78 37.78 -11.24
CA GLU A 266 4.02 37.12 -11.60
C GLU A 266 4.71 36.57 -10.34
N PRO A 267 5.43 35.43 -10.44
CA PRO A 267 6.03 34.77 -9.27
C PRO A 267 7.13 35.62 -8.62
N CYS A 268 7.69 36.58 -9.36
CA CYS A 268 8.80 37.45 -8.99
C CYS A 268 9.02 38.53 -10.06
N GLN A 269 10.00 39.42 -9.84
CA GLN A 269 10.51 40.36 -10.83
C GLN A 269 11.63 39.74 -11.69
N ARG A 270 11.83 40.29 -12.90
CA ARG A 270 12.90 39.84 -13.80
C ARG A 270 14.28 40.15 -13.20
N GLY A 271 15.13 39.12 -13.11
CA GLY A 271 16.48 39.22 -12.53
C GLY A 271 16.50 39.28 -11.00
N GLU A 272 15.33 39.14 -10.34
CA GLU A 272 15.25 39.02 -8.90
C GLU A 272 15.88 37.70 -8.45
N LYS A 273 16.62 37.75 -7.34
CA LYS A 273 17.09 36.55 -6.67
C LYS A 273 16.03 36.08 -5.69
N VAL A 274 15.58 34.84 -5.86
CA VAL A 274 14.57 34.21 -5.01
C VAL A 274 15.22 33.13 -4.16
N ILE A 275 14.86 33.11 -2.88
CA ILE A 275 15.28 32.06 -1.94
C ILE A 275 14.23 30.95 -2.01
N GLY A 276 14.66 29.72 -2.32
CA GLY A 276 13.75 28.58 -2.32
C GLY A 276 13.17 28.36 -0.93
N ARG A 277 11.83 28.28 -0.83
CA ARG A 277 11.09 28.20 0.44
C ARG A 277 11.61 27.13 1.39
N TYR A 278 12.10 26.02 0.84
CA TYR A 278 12.61 24.90 1.60
C TYR A 278 14.13 24.71 1.50
N SER A 279 14.71 25.08 0.37
CA SER A 279 16.14 24.87 0.16
C SER A 279 17.00 25.92 0.85
N GLY A 280 16.45 27.11 1.11
CA GLY A 280 17.24 28.26 1.55
C GLY A 280 18.28 28.71 0.53
N ILE A 281 18.29 28.11 -0.67
CA ILE A 281 19.21 28.48 -1.75
C ILE A 281 18.65 29.70 -2.44
N GLU A 282 19.52 30.68 -2.58
CA GLU A 282 19.34 31.79 -3.48
C GLU A 282 19.56 31.34 -4.94
N SER A 283 18.56 31.58 -5.78
CA SER A 283 18.60 31.27 -7.21
C SER A 283 18.04 32.44 -8.01
N GLU A 284 18.44 32.57 -9.28
CA GLU A 284 17.83 33.56 -10.17
C GLU A 284 16.39 33.16 -10.45
N CYS A 285 15.47 34.13 -10.35
CA CYS A 285 14.08 33.83 -10.56
C CYS A 285 13.80 33.42 -12.00
N ASN A 286 13.13 32.28 -12.16
CA ASN A 286 12.52 31.88 -13.41
C ASN A 286 11.28 32.73 -13.70
N TYR A 287 11.52 33.96 -14.17
CA TYR A 287 10.47 34.91 -14.49
C TYR A 287 9.59 34.42 -15.64
N ILE A 288 8.28 34.32 -15.38
CA ILE A 288 7.27 34.01 -16.38
C ILE A 288 6.20 35.10 -16.34
N GLU A 289 6.06 35.82 -17.44
CA GLU A 289 5.05 36.88 -17.59
C GLU A 289 3.64 36.29 -17.66
N LEU A 290 2.71 36.90 -16.90
CA LEU A 290 1.28 36.65 -17.04
C LEU A 290 0.71 37.47 -18.20
N THR A 291 0.21 36.79 -19.20
CA THR A 291 -0.37 37.39 -20.41
C THR A 291 -1.87 37.14 -20.45
N PRO A 292 -2.68 38.05 -21.04
CA PRO A 292 -4.10 37.78 -21.24
C PRO A 292 -4.35 36.46 -21.97
N GLY A 293 -5.32 35.69 -21.51
CA GLY A 293 -5.62 34.36 -22.05
C GLY A 293 -6.21 33.41 -21.01
N THR A 294 -6.59 32.22 -21.46
CA THR A 294 -7.12 31.16 -20.59
C THR A 294 -5.99 30.25 -20.12
N TYR A 295 -5.94 30.02 -18.81
CA TYR A 295 -4.97 29.19 -18.13
C TYR A 295 -5.64 27.92 -17.63
N LYS A 296 -4.96 26.79 -17.78
CA LYS A 296 -5.28 25.58 -17.03
C LYS A 296 -4.80 25.75 -15.61
N VAL A 297 -5.67 25.50 -14.65
CA VAL A 297 -5.38 25.65 -13.22
C VAL A 297 -5.50 24.29 -12.54
N TYR A 298 -4.47 23.88 -11.81
CA TYR A 298 -4.43 22.61 -11.10
C TYR A 298 -3.55 22.68 -9.85
N ALA A 299 -3.80 21.82 -8.88
CA ALA A 299 -2.92 21.60 -7.73
C ALA A 299 -2.01 20.39 -8.01
N LYS A 300 -0.83 20.37 -7.39
CA LYS A 300 0.10 19.23 -7.49
C LYS A 300 0.72 18.82 -6.13
N PRO A 301 -0.10 18.62 -5.09
CA PRO A 301 0.42 18.22 -3.78
C PRO A 301 1.11 16.86 -3.88
N TRP A 302 2.27 16.72 -3.23
CA TRP A 302 3.07 15.49 -3.21
C TRP A 302 3.38 14.92 -4.61
N GLY A 303 3.40 15.77 -5.64
CA GLY A 303 3.63 15.36 -7.03
C GLY A 303 2.41 14.80 -7.77
N LYS A 304 1.26 14.60 -7.10
CA LYS A 304 0.02 14.10 -7.70
C LYS A 304 -0.81 15.26 -8.26
N LYS A 305 -1.06 15.27 -9.58
CA LYS A 305 -1.81 16.34 -10.25
C LYS A 305 -3.32 16.18 -10.01
N SER A 306 -4.02 17.28 -9.72
CA SER A 306 -5.49 17.31 -9.60
C SER A 306 -6.20 17.28 -10.96
N ASN A 307 -7.54 17.26 -10.94
CA ASN A 307 -8.32 17.73 -12.10
C ASN A 307 -7.94 19.17 -12.46
N THR A 308 -8.23 19.55 -13.70
CA THR A 308 -7.95 20.89 -14.23
C THR A 308 -9.23 21.71 -14.26
N VAL A 309 -9.14 22.94 -13.74
CA VAL A 309 -10.13 23.99 -13.94
C VAL A 309 -9.52 25.11 -14.79
N PHE A 310 -10.29 26.15 -15.11
CA PHE A 310 -9.82 27.22 -15.99
C PHE A 310 -9.94 28.59 -15.32
N PHE A 311 -8.94 29.43 -15.54
CA PHE A 311 -8.97 30.84 -15.17
C PHE A 311 -8.60 31.70 -16.38
N THR A 312 -9.35 32.77 -16.64
CA THR A 312 -9.06 33.66 -17.77
C THR A 312 -8.53 35.02 -17.28
N ILE A 313 -7.31 35.36 -17.69
CA ILE A 313 -6.76 36.70 -17.51
C ILE A 313 -7.29 37.58 -18.63
N THR A 314 -8.06 38.62 -18.27
CA THR A 314 -8.60 39.59 -19.23
C THR A 314 -7.55 40.66 -19.58
N LYS A 315 -7.77 41.32 -20.71
CA LYS A 315 -6.99 42.49 -21.12
C LYS A 315 -7.29 43.69 -20.24
#